data_AF-A0A2E1Q166-F1
#
_entry.id   AF-A0A2E1Q166-F1
#
_cell.length_a   1.000
_cell.length_b   1.000
_cell.length_c   1.000
_cell.angle_alpha   90.00
_cell.angle_beta   90.00
_cell.angle_gamma   90.00
#
_symmetry.space_group_name_H-M   'P 1'
#
loop_
_entity.id
_entity.type
_entity.pdbx_description
1 polymer ?
#
loop_
_entity_poly.entity_id
_entity_poly.type
_entity_poly.pdbx_seq_one_letter_code
_entity_poly.pdbx_strand_id
1 'polypeptide(L)'
;MEIVGDVHNFGHKTTVIGEVVEKFRPIYWEWLFLSKNSPLRTYCQSELGSNDPFLSFASLNFHTQKDELDRFQKHTVETLQIKKVSDFKEKEAFKLGQSFGACTFFGITDLHSENFLIGRDKNDHFIASPIDIEICFEKVDALSETHLISSSTVSKNIVSIFDGIEVADDLVSTLIEGFLHSWRTLEKKANDIHHLLEIINLKNIPIRLVVTPTNSYKDYFLGKKKIDEFSQEEAIQLLRGDYPYFWTSLDSNSAFYFQTISEKVEIQDKKLRELLYNGKRFNLDNILKDSVQLKQISILQIARALDEGKPAFVSSSEQIHTVYFKDHIYVKTGNQGVKCKRLKNSFLYSPSESYPLAQFKRGSK
;
A
#
# COMPACT_ATOMS: atom_id res chain seq x y z
N MET A 1 20.76 -6.47 -18.65
CA MET A 1 20.53 -5.43 -17.62
C MET A 1 19.34 -4.62 -18.07
N GLU A 2 18.24 -4.71 -17.35
CA GLU A 2 17.01 -3.96 -17.62
C GLU A 2 16.89 -2.83 -16.60
N ILE A 3 16.55 -1.62 -17.05
CA ILE A 3 16.30 -0.47 -16.17
C ILE A 3 14.81 -0.44 -15.89
N VAL A 4 14.44 -0.51 -14.62
CA VAL A 4 13.03 -0.65 -14.20
C VAL A 4 12.58 0.42 -13.20
N GLY A 5 13.47 1.32 -12.77
CA GLY A 5 13.15 2.40 -11.83
C GLY A 5 13.54 3.78 -12.34
N ASP A 6 12.87 4.79 -11.78
CA ASP A 6 13.23 6.20 -11.98
C ASP A 6 14.64 6.51 -11.43
N VAL A 7 15.22 7.58 -11.95
CA VAL A 7 16.57 8.01 -11.59
C VAL A 7 16.50 8.90 -10.35
N HIS A 8 17.25 8.55 -9.31
CA HIS A 8 17.32 9.26 -8.03
C HIS A 8 18.78 9.43 -7.59
N ASN A 9 19.01 10.36 -6.65
CA ASN A 9 20.26 10.48 -5.89
C ASN A 9 21.54 10.29 -6.74
N PHE A 10 21.82 11.22 -7.66
CA PHE A 10 23.02 11.26 -8.51
C PHE A 10 23.05 10.19 -9.60
N GLY A 11 21.93 9.99 -10.30
CA GLY A 11 21.90 9.08 -11.44
C GLY A 11 21.68 7.61 -11.09
N HIS A 12 21.47 7.29 -9.80
CA HIS A 12 21.20 5.94 -9.34
C HIS A 12 19.79 5.50 -9.72
N LYS A 13 19.61 4.20 -9.99
CA LYS A 13 18.33 3.64 -10.45
C LYS A 13 18.24 2.16 -10.14
N THR A 14 17.02 1.64 -10.07
CA THR A 14 16.78 0.20 -9.92
C THR A 14 17.04 -0.53 -11.23
N THR A 15 17.79 -1.63 -11.16
CA THR A 15 18.18 -2.39 -12.35
C THR A 15 18.07 -3.90 -12.11
N VAL A 16 17.60 -4.64 -13.11
CA VAL A 16 17.53 -6.10 -13.09
C VAL A 16 18.73 -6.70 -13.82
N ILE A 17 19.48 -7.56 -13.13
CA ILE A 17 20.67 -8.24 -13.63
C ILE A 17 20.54 -9.75 -13.36
N GLY A 18 20.09 -10.49 -14.37
CA GLY A 18 19.86 -11.94 -14.24
C GLY A 18 18.74 -12.21 -13.24
N GLU A 19 19.07 -12.92 -12.16
CA GLU A 19 18.13 -13.28 -11.09
C GLU A 19 18.12 -12.29 -9.91
N VAL A 20 18.78 -11.14 -10.04
CA VAL A 20 18.92 -10.15 -8.97
C VAL A 20 18.40 -8.79 -9.42
N VAL A 21 17.70 -8.11 -8.51
CA VAL A 21 17.35 -6.70 -8.62
C VAL A 21 18.31 -5.89 -7.75
N GLU A 22 19.03 -4.96 -8.38
CA GLU A 22 19.88 -3.98 -7.68
C GLU A 22 19.06 -2.72 -7.38
N LYS A 23 19.00 -2.33 -6.11
CA LYS A 23 18.32 -1.10 -5.63
C LYS A 23 19.34 -0.22 -4.92
N PHE A 24 19.43 1.06 -5.31
CA PHE A 24 20.38 2.04 -4.73
C PHE A 24 19.71 2.93 -3.68
N ARG A 25 18.98 2.31 -2.76
CA ARG A 25 18.25 2.97 -1.67
C ARG A 25 18.06 1.99 -0.52
N PRO A 26 17.76 2.46 0.70
CA PRO A 26 17.37 1.57 1.79
C PRO A 26 16.28 0.59 1.35
N ILE A 27 16.47 -0.68 1.71
CA ILE A 27 15.51 -1.78 1.45
C ILE A 27 15.10 -2.52 2.73
N TYR A 28 15.31 -1.88 3.88
CA TYR A 28 15.01 -2.47 5.19
C TYR A 28 13.52 -2.86 5.31
N TRP A 29 12.62 -2.05 4.77
CA TRP A 29 11.19 -2.31 4.84
C TRP A 29 10.79 -3.48 3.93
N GLU A 30 11.30 -3.56 2.69
CA GLU A 30 11.12 -4.78 1.90
C GLU A 30 11.67 -6.00 2.63
N TRP A 31 12.83 -5.90 3.28
CA TRP A 31 13.35 -6.99 4.09
C TRP A 31 12.39 -7.34 5.24
N LEU A 32 11.89 -6.36 5.98
CA LEU A 32 11.00 -6.58 7.11
C LEU A 32 9.71 -7.29 6.70
N PHE A 33 9.11 -6.94 5.55
CA PHE A 33 7.84 -7.50 5.11
C PHE A 33 7.97 -8.70 4.16
N LEU A 34 9.06 -8.83 3.41
CA LEU A 34 9.20 -9.83 2.35
C LEU A 34 10.28 -10.87 2.61
N SER A 35 11.23 -10.65 3.53
CA SER A 35 12.21 -11.67 3.86
C SER A 35 11.58 -12.78 4.70
N LYS A 36 11.77 -14.03 4.28
CA LYS A 36 11.37 -15.21 5.07
C LYS A 36 11.98 -15.25 6.49
N ASN A 37 13.12 -14.57 6.65
CA ASN A 37 13.89 -14.55 7.89
C ASN A 37 13.73 -13.24 8.66
N SER A 38 12.82 -12.35 8.26
CA SER A 38 12.58 -11.13 9.02
C SER A 38 11.89 -11.46 10.35
N PRO A 39 12.14 -10.68 11.42
CA PRO A 39 11.47 -10.87 12.70
C PRO A 39 9.95 -10.85 12.59
N LEU A 40 9.40 -9.93 11.79
CA LEU A 40 7.95 -9.81 11.58
C LEU A 40 7.37 -11.04 10.87
N ARG A 41 8.01 -11.50 9.80
CA ARG A 41 7.56 -12.68 9.04
C ARG A 41 7.67 -13.95 9.87
N THR A 42 8.77 -14.12 10.60
CA THR A 42 8.94 -15.27 11.50
C THR A 42 7.89 -15.28 12.61
N TYR A 43 7.62 -14.13 13.24
CA TYR A 43 6.59 -14.00 14.26
C TYR A 43 5.19 -14.35 13.71
N CYS A 44 4.80 -13.76 12.57
CA CYS A 44 3.48 -14.05 12.00
C CYS A 44 3.35 -15.52 11.59
N GLN A 45 4.38 -16.10 11.00
CA GLN A 45 4.36 -17.52 10.63
C GLN A 45 4.24 -18.43 11.85
N SER A 46 4.99 -18.16 12.93
CA SER A 46 4.99 -19.01 14.13
C SER A 46 3.70 -18.87 14.94
N GLU A 47 3.22 -17.64 15.12
CA GLU A 47 2.09 -17.34 16.01
C GLU A 47 0.72 -17.44 15.33
N LEU A 48 0.66 -17.23 14.00
CA LEU A 48 -0.60 -17.17 13.26
C LEU A 48 -0.82 -18.37 12.33
N GLY A 49 0.25 -19.03 11.90
CA GLY A 49 0.19 -20.22 11.04
C GLY A 49 -0.63 -19.97 9.77
N SER A 50 -1.73 -20.70 9.59
CA SER A 50 -2.62 -20.52 8.43
C SER A 50 -3.36 -19.18 8.39
N ASN A 51 -3.38 -18.44 9.50
CA ASN A 51 -3.97 -17.10 9.59
C ASN A 51 -2.95 -15.99 9.34
N ASP A 52 -1.72 -16.32 8.91
CA ASP A 52 -0.69 -15.34 8.59
C ASP A 52 -1.20 -14.32 7.53
N PRO A 53 -1.28 -13.02 7.86
CA PRO A 53 -1.74 -11.98 6.93
C PRO A 53 -0.78 -11.78 5.74
N PHE A 54 0.46 -12.29 5.84
CA PHE A 54 1.49 -12.21 4.80
C PHE A 54 1.62 -13.51 3.99
N LEU A 55 0.70 -14.46 4.12
CA LEU A 55 0.78 -15.76 3.46
C LEU A 55 0.86 -15.67 1.93
N SER A 56 0.29 -14.62 1.35
CA SER A 56 0.33 -14.30 -0.09
C SER A 56 1.47 -13.36 -0.49
N PHE A 57 2.21 -12.80 0.48
CA PHE A 57 3.36 -11.96 0.18
C PHE A 57 4.52 -12.82 -0.31
N ALA A 58 5.32 -12.25 -1.21
CA ALA A 58 6.56 -12.85 -1.64
C ALA A 58 7.46 -13.16 -0.43
N SER A 59 8.23 -14.23 -0.54
CA SER A 59 9.20 -14.66 0.47
C SER A 59 10.59 -14.61 -0.16
N LEU A 60 11.18 -13.41 -0.15
CA LEU A 60 12.36 -13.09 -0.93
C LEU A 60 13.66 -13.36 -0.15
N ASN A 61 14.70 -13.75 -0.88
CA ASN A 61 16.08 -13.77 -0.40
C ASN A 61 16.75 -12.40 -0.63
N PHE A 62 17.30 -11.85 0.44
CA PHE A 62 18.07 -10.61 0.43
C PHE A 62 19.56 -10.97 0.53
N HIS A 63 20.38 -10.43 -0.36
CA HIS A 63 21.82 -10.73 -0.41
C HIS A 63 22.67 -9.67 0.30
N THR A 64 22.08 -8.54 0.70
CA THR A 64 22.73 -7.54 1.56
C THR A 64 22.69 -7.97 3.03
N GLN A 65 23.76 -7.67 3.78
CA GLN A 65 23.80 -7.84 5.23
C GLN A 65 22.76 -6.95 5.93
N LYS A 66 22.20 -7.45 7.05
CA LYS A 66 21.09 -6.80 7.75
C LYS A 66 21.43 -5.39 8.25
N ASP A 67 22.64 -5.17 8.73
CA ASP A 67 23.15 -3.90 9.28
C ASP A 67 23.49 -2.85 8.22
N GLU A 68 23.25 -3.18 6.95
CA GLU A 68 23.43 -2.29 5.81
C GLU A 68 22.11 -1.90 5.14
N LEU A 69 21.01 -2.61 5.39
CA LEU A 69 19.74 -2.47 4.67
C LEU A 69 19.10 -1.07 4.77
N ASP A 70 19.49 -0.28 5.78
CA ASP A 70 19.01 1.08 6.03
C ASP A 70 19.87 2.17 5.35
N ARG A 71 20.96 1.79 4.68
CA ARG A 71 21.91 2.72 4.05
C ARG A 71 21.54 3.02 2.60
N PHE A 72 21.85 4.25 2.18
CA PHE A 72 21.77 4.66 0.77
C PHE A 72 22.98 4.17 -0.01
N GLN A 73 22.97 2.88 -0.32
CA GLN A 73 23.99 2.21 -1.12
C GLN A 73 23.32 1.18 -2.03
N LYS A 74 24.13 0.47 -2.81
CA LYS A 74 23.64 -0.63 -3.64
C LYS A 74 23.25 -1.82 -2.76
N HIS A 75 22.03 -2.27 -2.94
CA HIS A 75 21.49 -3.49 -2.35
C HIS A 75 21.02 -4.46 -3.41
N THR A 76 20.97 -5.73 -3.07
CA THR A 76 20.63 -6.81 -4.00
C THR A 76 19.60 -7.73 -3.37
N VAL A 77 18.49 -7.91 -4.08
CA VAL A 77 17.38 -8.81 -3.71
C VAL A 77 17.10 -9.75 -4.88
N GLU A 78 16.66 -10.98 -4.61
CA GLU A 78 16.29 -11.89 -5.68
C GLU A 78 15.12 -11.36 -6.52
N THR A 79 15.11 -11.74 -7.80
CA THR A 79 14.02 -11.40 -8.72
C THR A 79 12.88 -12.40 -8.53
N LEU A 80 11.67 -11.89 -8.35
CA LEU A 80 10.46 -12.72 -8.32
C LEU A 80 9.93 -12.94 -9.74
N GLN A 81 9.93 -14.18 -10.19
CA GLN A 81 9.28 -14.56 -11.44
C GLN A 81 7.83 -14.96 -11.16
N ILE A 82 6.89 -14.23 -11.76
CA ILE A 82 5.45 -14.51 -11.65
C ILE A 82 4.83 -14.82 -13.01
N LYS A 83 3.99 -15.85 -13.03
CA LYS A 83 3.03 -16.09 -14.11
C LYS A 83 1.76 -15.30 -13.81
N LYS A 84 1.33 -14.43 -14.74
CA LYS A 84 0.06 -13.71 -14.60
C LYS A 84 -1.10 -14.68 -14.44
N VAL A 85 -2.04 -14.32 -13.57
CA VAL A 85 -3.32 -15.02 -13.39
C VAL A 85 -4.39 -14.20 -14.08
N SER A 86 -5.17 -14.82 -14.96
CA SER A 86 -6.33 -14.19 -15.60
C SER A 86 -7.61 -14.39 -14.80
N ASP A 87 -7.76 -15.56 -14.17
CA ASP A 87 -9.00 -15.99 -13.54
C ASP A 87 -8.73 -16.32 -12.07
N PHE A 88 -9.44 -15.63 -11.17
CA PHE A 88 -9.31 -15.84 -9.73
C PHE A 88 -10.24 -16.94 -9.25
N LYS A 89 -9.70 -17.86 -8.46
CA LYS A 89 -10.50 -18.76 -7.63
C LYS A 89 -10.81 -18.08 -6.30
N GLU A 90 -11.84 -18.56 -5.62
CA GLU A 90 -12.24 -18.08 -4.29
C GLU A 90 -11.07 -17.98 -3.30
N LYS A 91 -10.21 -18.99 -3.24
CA LYS A 91 -9.02 -18.98 -2.37
C LYS A 91 -8.01 -17.88 -2.72
N GLU A 92 -7.89 -17.50 -3.98
CA GLU A 92 -6.98 -16.45 -4.45
C GLU A 92 -7.57 -15.07 -4.18
N ALA A 93 -8.88 -14.91 -4.41
CA ALA A 93 -9.63 -13.72 -4.01
C ALA A 93 -9.51 -13.46 -2.50
N PHE A 94 -9.66 -14.49 -1.67
CA PHE A 94 -9.46 -14.37 -0.23
C PHE A 94 -8.04 -13.88 0.12
N LYS A 95 -7.01 -14.50 -0.48
CA LYS A 95 -5.61 -14.13 -0.26
C LYS A 95 -5.28 -12.71 -0.72
N LEU A 96 -5.83 -12.28 -1.86
CA LEU A 96 -5.70 -10.90 -2.33
C LEU A 96 -6.34 -9.91 -1.34
N GLY A 97 -7.52 -10.26 -0.82
CA GLY A 97 -8.16 -9.53 0.27
C GLY A 97 -7.26 -9.43 1.52
N GLN A 98 -6.62 -10.54 1.93
CA GLN A 98 -5.69 -10.53 3.06
C GLN A 98 -4.53 -9.55 2.84
N SER A 99 -3.98 -9.50 1.62
CA SER A 99 -2.93 -8.56 1.25
C SER A 99 -3.39 -7.11 1.38
N PHE A 100 -4.63 -6.79 1.00
CA PHE A 100 -5.19 -5.44 1.19
C PHE A 100 -5.28 -5.08 2.68
N GLY A 101 -5.73 -6.04 3.49
CA GLY A 101 -5.81 -5.87 4.95
C GLY A 101 -4.44 -5.57 5.56
N ALA A 102 -3.41 -6.32 5.15
CA ALA A 102 -2.04 -6.14 5.62
C ALA A 102 -1.46 -4.79 5.19
N CYS A 103 -1.55 -4.44 3.90
CA CYS A 103 -1.03 -3.17 3.39
C CYS A 103 -1.72 -1.98 4.08
N THR A 104 -3.05 -2.03 4.24
CA THR A 104 -3.79 -0.95 4.91
C THR A 104 -3.42 -0.86 6.40
N PHE A 105 -3.30 -1.99 7.10
CA PHE A 105 -2.97 -2.01 8.53
C PHE A 105 -1.58 -1.42 8.82
N PHE A 106 -0.59 -1.76 7.99
CA PHE A 106 0.78 -1.23 8.13
C PHE A 106 0.98 0.11 7.42
N GLY A 107 -0.06 0.69 6.82
CA GLY A 107 0.04 1.96 6.11
C GLY A 107 1.05 1.92 4.96
N ILE A 108 1.10 0.81 4.22
CA ILE A 108 1.92 0.67 3.02
C ILE A 108 1.17 1.32 1.86
N THR A 109 1.76 2.37 1.32
CA THR A 109 1.17 3.20 0.26
C THR A 109 2.07 3.23 -0.98
N ASP A 110 1.64 3.97 -1.99
CA ASP A 110 2.27 4.00 -3.32
C ASP A 110 2.33 2.62 -4.01
N LEU A 111 1.34 1.77 -3.74
CA LEU A 111 1.19 0.44 -4.33
C LEU A 111 0.40 0.48 -5.64
N HIS A 112 0.96 1.16 -6.64
CA HIS A 112 0.46 1.09 -8.02
C HIS A 112 0.81 -0.27 -8.66
N SER A 113 0.30 -0.53 -9.87
CA SER A 113 0.40 -1.84 -10.56
C SER A 113 1.83 -2.39 -10.73
N GLU A 114 2.82 -1.51 -10.76
CA GLU A 114 4.24 -1.84 -10.89
C GLU A 114 4.88 -2.19 -9.53
N ASN A 115 4.31 -1.70 -8.43
CA ASN A 115 4.80 -1.93 -7.07
C ASN A 115 4.05 -3.07 -6.35
N PHE A 116 3.01 -3.62 -6.97
CA PHE A 116 2.22 -4.72 -6.42
C PHE A 116 2.07 -5.87 -7.43
N LEU A 117 2.64 -7.02 -7.09
CA LEU A 117 2.62 -8.20 -7.94
C LEU A 117 1.44 -9.11 -7.64
N ILE A 118 0.73 -9.52 -8.69
CA ILE A 118 -0.32 -10.55 -8.62
C ILE A 118 -0.05 -11.64 -9.64
N GLY A 119 0.05 -12.88 -9.19
CA GLY A 119 0.32 -14.00 -10.07
C GLY A 119 0.61 -15.30 -9.32
N ARG A 120 1.30 -16.21 -9.99
CA ARG A 120 1.79 -17.46 -9.40
C ARG A 120 3.29 -17.58 -9.55
N ASP A 121 3.96 -18.01 -8.50
CA ASP A 121 5.41 -18.27 -8.54
C ASP A 121 5.73 -19.54 -9.34
N LYS A 122 7.02 -19.89 -9.43
CA LYS A 122 7.51 -21.10 -10.10
C LYS A 122 7.00 -22.43 -9.51
N ASN A 123 6.47 -22.41 -8.28
CA ASN A 123 5.90 -23.56 -7.58
C ASN A 123 4.36 -23.55 -7.60
N ASP A 124 3.76 -22.73 -8.46
CA ASP A 124 2.31 -22.53 -8.55
C ASP A 124 1.67 -21.91 -7.29
N HIS A 125 2.45 -21.30 -6.39
CA HIS A 125 1.89 -20.58 -5.26
C HIS A 125 1.35 -19.22 -5.70
N PHE A 126 0.12 -18.91 -5.30
CA PHE A 126 -0.47 -17.60 -5.53
C PHE A 126 0.25 -16.51 -4.72
N ILE A 127 0.70 -15.47 -5.40
CA ILE A 127 1.37 -14.29 -4.87
C ILE A 127 0.46 -13.07 -5.10
N ALA A 128 0.23 -12.31 -4.04
CA ALA A 128 -0.38 -10.98 -4.05
C ALA A 128 0.43 -10.11 -3.09
N SER A 129 1.49 -9.48 -3.58
CA SER A 129 2.55 -8.93 -2.74
C SER A 129 2.97 -7.53 -3.19
N PRO A 130 3.14 -6.58 -2.26
CA PRO A 130 3.98 -5.42 -2.57
C PRO A 130 5.43 -5.88 -2.83
N ILE A 131 6.14 -5.19 -3.71
CA ILE A 131 7.56 -5.46 -4.03
C ILE A 131 8.45 -4.22 -3.93
N ASP A 132 7.83 -3.06 -3.85
CA ASP A 132 8.48 -1.80 -3.52
C ASP A 132 7.81 -1.25 -2.26
N ILE A 133 8.45 -1.45 -1.11
CA ILE A 133 7.94 -1.02 0.20
C ILE A 133 8.94 0.00 0.72
N GLU A 134 8.84 1.24 0.26
CA GLU A 134 9.65 2.35 0.77
C GLU A 134 8.81 3.37 1.54
N ILE A 135 7.49 3.35 1.32
CA ILE A 135 6.49 4.12 2.07
C ILE A 135 5.64 3.14 2.85
N CYS A 136 5.81 3.17 4.16
CA CYS A 136 5.06 2.36 5.10
C CYS A 136 4.86 3.17 6.37
N PHE A 137 3.98 2.69 7.24
CA PHE A 137 3.65 3.35 8.50
C PHE A 137 3.04 4.75 8.27
N GLU A 138 2.32 4.93 7.18
CA GLU A 138 1.45 6.09 7.01
C GLU A 138 0.10 5.84 7.69
N LYS A 139 -0.52 6.89 8.24
CA LYS A 139 -1.94 6.77 8.58
C LYS A 139 -2.75 6.83 7.30
N VAL A 140 -3.39 5.72 7.02
CA VAL A 140 -4.35 5.57 5.94
C VAL A 140 -5.76 5.77 6.48
N ASP A 141 -6.52 6.70 5.90
CA ASP A 141 -7.93 6.96 6.21
C ASP A 141 -8.87 6.13 5.29
N ALA A 142 -8.35 5.58 4.18
CA ALA A 142 -9.09 4.70 3.25
C ALA A 142 -8.17 3.78 2.43
N LEU A 143 -8.60 2.55 2.11
CA LEU A 143 -7.82 1.60 1.27
C LEU A 143 -7.32 2.22 -0.05
N SER A 144 -8.06 3.13 -0.67
CA SER A 144 -7.59 3.81 -1.90
C SER A 144 -6.29 4.61 -1.74
N GLU A 145 -5.96 5.06 -0.53
CA GLU A 145 -4.70 5.79 -0.26
C GLU A 145 -3.48 4.84 -0.33
N THR A 146 -3.70 3.52 -0.31
CA THR A 146 -2.63 2.56 -0.62
C THR A 146 -2.29 2.51 -2.11
N HIS A 147 -3.14 3.09 -2.98
CA HIS A 147 -3.09 2.99 -4.45
C HIS A 147 -3.45 1.61 -5.06
N LEU A 148 -3.82 0.62 -4.23
CA LEU A 148 -4.28 -0.69 -4.72
C LEU A 148 -5.62 -0.60 -5.46
N ILE A 149 -6.50 0.27 -4.98
CA ILE A 149 -7.83 0.52 -5.57
C ILE A 149 -7.92 1.98 -5.98
N SER A 150 -8.48 2.21 -7.17
CA SER A 150 -8.69 3.55 -7.69
C SER A 150 -9.69 4.36 -6.84
N SER A 151 -9.48 5.68 -6.80
CA SER A 151 -10.41 6.64 -6.22
C SER A 151 -10.34 7.93 -7.03
N SER A 152 -11.43 8.68 -7.15
CA SER A 152 -11.39 10.07 -7.68
C SER A 152 -10.40 10.95 -6.98
N THR A 153 -10.27 10.77 -5.66
CA THR A 153 -9.40 11.60 -4.85
C THR A 153 -7.96 11.36 -5.20
N VAL A 154 -7.64 10.16 -5.69
CA VAL A 154 -6.29 9.70 -5.99
C VAL A 154 -6.11 9.56 -7.51
N SER A 155 -6.32 10.67 -8.23
CA SER A 155 -6.05 10.88 -9.67
C SER A 155 -6.70 9.88 -10.66
N LYS A 156 -7.18 10.38 -11.80
CA LYS A 156 -7.74 9.54 -12.88
C LYS A 156 -6.73 8.59 -13.54
N ASN A 157 -5.44 8.70 -13.20
CA ASN A 157 -4.35 8.00 -13.86
C ASN A 157 -3.82 6.81 -13.03
N ILE A 158 -4.36 6.55 -11.83
CA ILE A 158 -4.01 5.33 -11.10
C ILE A 158 -4.81 4.18 -11.68
N VAL A 159 -4.08 3.33 -12.40
CA VAL A 159 -4.52 2.02 -12.83
C VAL A 159 -4.70 1.17 -11.57
N SER A 160 -5.94 0.77 -11.28
CA SER A 160 -6.20 -0.18 -10.19
C SER A 160 -5.46 -1.48 -10.46
N ILE A 161 -5.04 -2.20 -9.43
CA ILE A 161 -4.45 -3.53 -9.61
C ILE A 161 -5.42 -4.53 -10.28
N PHE A 162 -6.71 -4.21 -10.33
CA PHE A 162 -7.72 -4.98 -11.05
C PHE A 162 -7.74 -4.71 -12.56
N ASP A 163 -6.96 -3.75 -13.07
CA ASP A 163 -6.95 -3.48 -14.50
C ASP A 163 -6.35 -4.66 -15.28
N GLY A 164 -7.12 -5.19 -16.22
CA GLY A 164 -6.80 -6.43 -16.93
C GLY A 164 -6.97 -7.72 -16.11
N ILE A 165 -7.61 -7.66 -14.94
CA ILE A 165 -7.99 -8.82 -14.14
C ILE A 165 -9.51 -8.97 -14.13
N GLU A 166 -10.00 -10.11 -14.61
CA GLU A 166 -11.43 -10.45 -14.47
C GLU A 166 -11.66 -11.06 -13.09
N VAL A 167 -12.24 -10.26 -12.18
CA VAL A 167 -12.77 -10.77 -10.91
C VAL A 167 -14.24 -11.09 -11.10
N ALA A 168 -14.60 -12.37 -10.97
CA ALA A 168 -15.99 -12.78 -11.04
C ALA A 168 -16.82 -12.09 -9.93
N ASP A 169 -18.05 -11.68 -10.28
CA ASP A 169 -18.92 -10.88 -9.41
C ASP A 169 -19.19 -11.54 -8.06
N ASP A 170 -19.21 -12.88 -8.02
CA ASP A 170 -19.43 -13.66 -6.81
C ASP A 170 -18.25 -13.59 -5.84
N LEU A 171 -17.05 -13.19 -6.27
CA LEU A 171 -15.84 -13.15 -5.44
C LEU A 171 -15.65 -11.88 -4.60
N VAL A 172 -16.47 -10.84 -4.80
CA VAL A 172 -16.37 -9.58 -4.04
C VAL A 172 -16.44 -9.84 -2.53
N SER A 173 -17.44 -10.60 -2.08
CA SER A 173 -17.62 -10.90 -0.65
C SER A 173 -16.43 -11.68 -0.09
N THR A 174 -15.80 -12.54 -0.89
CA THR A 174 -14.58 -13.27 -0.51
C THR A 174 -13.36 -12.35 -0.38
N LEU A 175 -13.19 -11.36 -1.26
CA LEU A 175 -12.15 -10.32 -1.11
C LEU A 175 -12.34 -9.52 0.19
N ILE A 176 -13.57 -9.09 0.45
CA ILE A 176 -13.93 -8.37 1.68
C ILE A 176 -13.66 -9.24 2.92
N GLU A 177 -13.98 -10.53 2.84
CA GLU A 177 -13.73 -11.48 3.92
C GLU A 177 -12.24 -11.62 4.21
N GLY A 178 -11.40 -11.79 3.17
CA GLY A 178 -9.95 -11.83 3.31
C GLY A 178 -9.37 -10.57 3.94
N PHE A 179 -9.85 -9.39 3.51
CA PHE A 179 -9.46 -8.10 4.08
C PHE A 179 -9.77 -8.03 5.58
N LEU A 180 -11.02 -8.34 5.96
CA LEU A 180 -11.44 -8.30 7.36
C LEU A 180 -10.75 -9.37 8.20
N HIS A 181 -10.47 -10.54 7.62
CA HIS A 181 -9.72 -11.60 8.28
C HIS A 181 -8.32 -11.12 8.65
N SER A 182 -7.54 -10.64 7.67
CA SER A 182 -6.19 -10.10 7.90
C SER A 182 -6.21 -8.95 8.92
N TRP A 183 -7.12 -8.00 8.77
CA TRP A 183 -7.27 -6.88 9.70
C TRP A 183 -7.53 -7.35 11.13
N ARG A 184 -8.52 -8.23 11.35
CA ARG A 184 -8.88 -8.72 12.69
C ARG A 184 -7.75 -9.53 13.31
N THR A 185 -7.01 -10.28 12.51
CA THR A 185 -5.85 -11.05 12.98
C THR A 185 -4.74 -10.11 13.46
N LEU A 186 -4.39 -9.09 12.67
CA LEU A 186 -3.40 -8.08 13.02
C LEU A 186 -3.85 -7.25 14.23
N GLU A 187 -5.12 -6.84 14.28
CA GLU A 187 -5.71 -6.09 15.41
C GLU A 187 -5.63 -6.88 16.72
N LYS A 188 -5.87 -8.19 16.71
CA LYS A 188 -5.72 -9.06 17.89
C LYS A 188 -4.26 -9.20 18.35
N LYS A 189 -3.30 -9.06 17.44
CA LYS A 189 -1.86 -9.16 17.71
C LYS A 189 -1.14 -7.82 17.75
N ALA A 190 -1.88 -6.72 17.74
CA ALA A 190 -1.34 -5.38 17.60
C ALA A 190 -0.26 -5.07 18.65
N ASN A 191 -0.51 -5.39 19.93
CA ASN A 191 0.43 -5.15 21.02
C ASN A 191 1.71 -6.00 20.90
N ASP A 192 1.58 -7.28 20.53
CA ASP A 192 2.73 -8.17 20.34
C ASP A 192 3.60 -7.68 19.16
N ILE A 193 2.96 -7.27 18.06
CA ILE A 193 3.62 -6.71 16.89
C ILE A 193 4.31 -5.39 17.26
N HIS A 194 3.64 -4.49 18.00
CA HIS A 194 4.25 -3.25 18.48
C HIS A 194 5.52 -3.52 19.28
N HIS A 195 5.44 -4.42 20.25
CA HIS A 195 6.58 -4.80 21.08
C HIS A 195 7.73 -5.36 20.25
N LEU A 196 7.43 -6.21 19.25
CA LEU A 196 8.42 -6.71 18.30
C LEU A 196 9.09 -5.57 17.52
N LEU A 197 8.32 -4.61 17.03
CA LEU A 197 8.83 -3.45 16.29
C LEU A 197 9.71 -2.54 17.19
N GLU A 198 9.39 -2.42 18.47
CA GLU A 198 10.24 -1.70 19.44
C GLU A 198 11.60 -2.40 19.64
N ILE A 199 11.61 -3.73 19.76
CA ILE A 199 12.83 -4.53 19.97
C ILE A 199 13.81 -4.37 18.79
N ILE A 200 13.31 -4.36 17.55
CA ILE A 200 14.17 -4.29 16.35
C ILE A 200 14.68 -2.87 16.05
N ASN A 201 14.30 -1.87 16.86
CA ASN A 201 14.72 -0.47 16.80
C ASN A 201 14.63 0.18 15.41
N LEU A 202 13.43 0.62 15.08
CA LEU A 202 13.11 1.21 13.77
C LEU A 202 13.39 2.72 13.65
N LYS A 203 13.90 3.36 14.71
CA LYS A 203 13.88 4.83 14.86
C LYS A 203 14.63 5.60 13.78
N ASN A 204 15.65 4.99 13.18
CA ASN A 204 16.52 5.64 12.21
C ASN A 204 16.39 5.08 10.79
N ILE A 205 15.48 4.13 10.58
CA ILE A 205 15.29 3.51 9.27
C ILE A 205 14.61 4.52 8.33
N PRO A 206 15.20 4.84 7.16
CA PRO A 206 14.60 5.79 6.22
C PRO A 206 13.26 5.31 5.67
N ILE A 207 12.23 6.15 5.74
CA ILE A 207 10.93 5.98 5.08
C ILE A 207 10.84 7.05 3.99
N ARG A 208 10.58 6.65 2.75
CA ARG A 208 10.43 7.58 1.63
C ARG A 208 9.22 8.48 1.85
N LEU A 209 9.35 9.72 1.38
CA LEU A 209 8.30 10.72 1.40
C LEU A 209 7.99 11.14 -0.04
N VAL A 210 6.73 11.01 -0.44
CA VAL A 210 6.25 11.52 -1.73
C VAL A 210 5.57 12.87 -1.51
N VAL A 211 6.29 13.91 -1.87
CA VAL A 211 5.85 15.31 -1.74
C VAL A 211 4.98 15.72 -2.92
N THR A 212 5.44 15.40 -4.12
CA THR A 212 4.81 15.76 -5.39
C THR A 212 4.69 14.48 -6.22
N PRO A 213 3.55 14.24 -6.90
CA PRO A 213 3.39 13.05 -7.74
C PRO A 213 4.45 12.98 -8.84
N THR A 214 4.99 11.79 -9.08
CA THR A 214 6.06 11.54 -10.06
C THR A 214 5.76 12.09 -11.46
N ASN A 215 4.48 12.09 -11.88
CA ASN A 215 4.05 12.66 -13.15
C ASN A 215 4.34 14.16 -13.29
N SER A 216 4.33 14.92 -12.19
CA SER A 216 4.73 16.34 -12.24
C SER A 216 6.21 16.51 -12.56
N TYR A 217 7.07 15.64 -12.04
CA TYR A 217 8.49 15.64 -12.38
C TYR A 217 8.72 15.18 -13.83
N LYS A 218 7.97 14.17 -14.30
CA LYS A 218 7.95 13.77 -15.73
C LYS A 218 7.59 14.95 -16.63
N ASP A 219 6.56 15.71 -16.26
CA ASP A 219 6.13 16.89 -17.01
C ASP A 219 7.20 17.99 -17.03
N TYR A 220 7.99 18.15 -15.97
CA TYR A 220 9.17 19.03 -15.97
C TYR A 220 10.23 18.58 -16.98
N PHE A 221 10.62 17.29 -16.96
CA PHE A 221 11.60 16.76 -17.92
C PHE A 221 11.13 16.82 -19.38
N LEU A 222 9.82 16.84 -19.61
CA LEU A 222 9.21 17.05 -20.92
C LEU A 222 9.03 18.53 -21.30
N GLY A 223 9.46 19.46 -20.45
CA GLY A 223 9.35 20.92 -20.68
C GLY A 223 7.93 21.47 -20.53
N LYS A 224 7.00 20.74 -19.92
CA LYS A 224 5.61 21.17 -19.69
C LYS A 224 5.41 21.93 -18.38
N LYS A 225 6.31 21.76 -17.42
CA LYS A 225 6.38 22.51 -16.16
C LYS A 225 7.69 23.26 -16.05
N LYS A 226 7.67 24.41 -15.39
CA LYS A 226 8.86 25.23 -15.11
C LYS A 226 9.45 24.91 -13.74
N ILE A 227 10.74 25.21 -13.57
CA ILE A 227 11.47 24.92 -12.33
C ILE A 227 10.96 25.71 -11.12
N ASP A 228 10.39 26.90 -11.34
CA ASP A 228 9.82 27.79 -10.30
C ASP A 228 8.46 27.31 -9.77
N GLU A 229 7.90 26.24 -10.33
CA GLU A 229 6.72 25.55 -9.80
C GLU A 229 7.06 24.55 -8.67
N PHE A 230 8.34 24.30 -8.43
CA PHE A 230 8.82 23.35 -7.43
C PHE A 230 9.49 24.07 -6.26
N SER A 231 9.54 23.41 -5.09
CA SER A 231 10.33 23.89 -3.95
C SER A 231 11.82 23.96 -4.29
N GLN A 232 12.59 24.70 -3.47
CA GLN A 232 14.03 24.82 -3.67
C GLN A 232 14.73 23.45 -3.64
N GLU A 233 14.33 22.57 -2.71
CA GLU A 233 14.91 21.24 -2.53
C GLU A 233 14.54 20.27 -3.66
N GLU A 234 13.33 20.36 -4.21
CA GLU A 234 12.96 19.65 -5.44
C GLU A 234 13.79 20.18 -6.62
N ALA A 235 13.89 21.50 -6.77
CA ALA A 235 14.59 22.13 -7.88
C ALA A 235 16.08 21.76 -7.92
N ILE A 236 16.76 21.69 -6.76
CA ILE A 236 18.16 21.24 -6.66
C ILE A 236 18.35 19.84 -7.27
N GLN A 237 17.43 18.92 -6.98
CA GLN A 237 17.51 17.54 -7.48
C GLN A 237 17.11 17.44 -8.95
N LEU A 238 16.08 18.17 -9.37
CA LEU A 238 15.61 18.22 -10.77
C LEU A 238 16.67 18.79 -11.71
N LEU A 239 17.39 19.86 -11.30
CA LEU A 239 18.49 20.44 -12.07
C LEU A 239 19.67 19.48 -12.25
N ARG A 240 19.80 18.49 -11.37
CA ARG A 240 20.78 17.40 -11.47
C ARG A 240 20.33 16.28 -12.40
N GLY A 241 19.08 16.27 -12.83
CA GLY A 241 18.48 15.21 -13.66
C GLY A 241 17.86 14.07 -12.86
N ASP A 242 17.66 14.23 -11.55
CA ASP A 242 17.03 13.23 -10.70
C ASP A 242 15.55 13.54 -10.46
N TYR A 243 14.75 12.50 -10.27
CA TYR A 243 13.47 12.60 -9.60
C TYR A 243 13.71 12.86 -8.11
N PRO A 244 13.12 13.93 -7.52
CA PRO A 244 13.33 14.25 -6.11
C PRO A 244 13.00 13.09 -5.19
N TYR A 245 13.91 12.79 -4.26
CA TYR A 245 13.79 11.73 -3.28
C TYR A 245 13.97 12.30 -1.88
N PHE A 246 12.90 12.22 -1.08
CA PHE A 246 12.88 12.69 0.29
C PHE A 246 12.67 11.51 1.23
N TRP A 247 13.19 11.60 2.45
CA TRP A 247 12.94 10.58 3.47
C TRP A 247 12.87 11.16 4.88
N THR A 248 12.22 10.42 5.76
CA THR A 248 12.18 10.66 7.21
C THR A 248 12.43 9.35 7.96
N SER A 249 12.19 9.31 9.26
CA SER A 249 12.10 8.09 10.05
C SER A 249 10.92 8.20 11.02
N LEU A 250 10.48 7.07 11.60
CA LEU A 250 9.26 7.00 12.42
C LEU A 250 9.17 8.10 13.49
N ASP A 251 10.25 8.32 14.23
CA ASP A 251 10.28 9.27 15.35
C ASP A 251 10.88 10.64 14.97
N SER A 252 11.38 10.80 13.74
CA SER A 252 12.08 12.03 13.34
C SER A 252 11.11 13.06 12.79
N ASN A 253 10.90 14.16 13.50
CA ASN A 253 10.16 15.32 12.97
C ASN A 253 10.81 15.95 11.72
N SER A 254 12.10 15.70 11.49
CA SER A 254 12.83 16.17 10.32
C SER A 254 12.65 15.26 9.10
N ALA A 255 12.84 15.84 7.92
CA ALA A 255 12.94 15.13 6.66
C ALA A 255 14.14 15.63 5.87
N PHE A 256 14.69 14.76 5.04
CA PHE A 256 16.00 14.94 4.45
C PHE A 256 15.99 14.65 2.95
N TYR A 257 16.96 15.21 2.24
CA TYR A 257 17.34 14.86 0.88
C TYR A 257 18.87 14.92 0.75
N PHE A 258 19.42 14.40 -0.35
CA PHE A 258 20.84 14.58 -0.66
C PHE A 258 21.09 15.83 -1.50
N GLN A 259 21.85 16.77 -0.94
CA GLN A 259 22.35 17.93 -1.69
C GLN A 259 23.57 17.53 -2.52
N THR A 260 24.49 16.76 -1.94
CA THR A 260 25.64 16.14 -2.62
C THR A 260 25.70 14.64 -2.33
N ILE A 261 26.57 13.90 -3.02
CA ILE A 261 26.64 12.42 -2.91
C ILE A 261 26.92 11.93 -1.48
N SER A 262 27.55 12.76 -0.66
CA SER A 262 27.90 12.45 0.73
C SER A 262 27.15 13.30 1.75
N GLU A 263 26.44 14.36 1.32
CA GLU A 263 25.80 15.33 2.21
C GLU A 263 24.28 15.22 2.13
N LYS A 264 23.68 14.77 3.23
CA LYS A 264 22.24 14.90 3.46
C LYS A 264 21.94 16.22 4.16
N VAL A 265 20.86 16.88 3.75
CA VAL A 265 20.42 18.17 4.28
C VAL A 265 18.95 18.05 4.68
N GLU A 266 18.60 18.69 5.79
CA GLU A 266 17.21 18.78 6.26
C GLU A 266 16.43 19.77 5.39
N ILE A 267 15.21 19.39 5.01
CA ILE A 267 14.29 20.23 4.23
C ILE A 267 13.93 21.49 5.03
N GLN A 268 14.12 22.66 4.42
CA GLN A 268 13.83 23.96 5.02
C GLN A 268 12.48 24.51 4.57
N ASP A 269 11.94 24.06 3.44
CA ASP A 269 10.61 24.48 3.00
C ASP A 269 9.54 24.17 4.05
N LYS A 270 8.79 25.20 4.45
CA LYS A 270 7.77 25.12 5.50
C LYS A 270 6.58 24.28 5.06
N LYS A 271 6.15 24.40 3.81
CA LYS A 271 5.00 23.67 3.26
C LYS A 271 5.32 22.19 3.14
N LEU A 272 6.54 21.85 2.72
CA LEU A 272 7.03 20.48 2.75
C LEU A 272 7.01 19.94 4.17
N ARG A 273 7.60 20.66 5.13
CA ARG A 273 7.54 20.28 6.54
C ARG A 273 6.09 20.08 7.02
N GLU A 274 5.18 21.01 6.74
CA GLU A 274 3.76 20.90 7.13
C GLU A 274 3.08 19.67 6.51
N LEU A 275 3.34 19.34 5.24
CA LEU A 275 2.83 18.10 4.62
C LEU A 275 3.35 16.86 5.36
N LEU A 276 4.60 16.89 5.79
CA LEU A 276 5.27 15.79 6.49
C LEU A 276 4.89 15.66 7.96
N TYR A 277 4.48 16.76 8.59
CA TYR A 277 3.96 16.80 9.96
C TYR A 277 2.47 16.49 10.04
N ASN A 278 1.70 16.89 9.03
CA ASN A 278 0.28 16.60 8.92
C ASN A 278 0.02 15.18 8.37
N GLY A 279 1.02 14.57 7.73
CA GLY A 279 1.09 13.13 7.49
C GLY A 279 1.10 12.42 8.83
N LYS A 280 -0.08 12.15 9.37
CA LYS A 280 -0.30 11.49 10.66
C LYS A 280 0.52 10.19 10.62
N ARG A 281 1.61 10.13 11.39
CA ARG A 281 2.51 8.96 11.39
C ARG A 281 1.81 7.75 11.99
N PHE A 282 2.28 6.56 11.63
CA PHE A 282 1.84 5.33 12.26
C PHE A 282 1.93 5.48 13.77
N ASN A 283 0.75 5.38 14.36
CA ASN A 283 0.57 5.27 15.77
C ASN A 283 -0.46 4.16 15.90
N LEU A 284 -0.04 3.06 16.49
CA LEU A 284 -0.87 1.88 16.60
C LEU A 284 -2.19 2.20 17.33
N ASP A 285 -2.14 3.04 18.37
CA ASP A 285 -3.34 3.48 19.08
C ASP A 285 -4.31 4.23 18.16
N ASN A 286 -3.79 5.08 17.26
CA ASN A 286 -4.62 5.79 16.29
C ASN A 286 -5.28 4.83 15.28
N ILE A 287 -4.52 3.84 14.79
CA ILE A 287 -5.04 2.83 13.86
C ILE A 287 -6.15 2.02 14.53
N LEU A 288 -5.95 1.61 15.78
CA LEU A 288 -6.95 0.85 16.54
C LEU A 288 -8.18 1.70 16.88
N LYS A 289 -7.99 2.98 17.21
CA LYS A 289 -9.07 3.92 17.54
C LYS A 289 -10.00 4.20 16.36
N ASP A 290 -9.42 4.41 15.16
CA ASP A 290 -10.19 4.72 13.95
C ASP A 290 -10.55 3.45 13.14
N SER A 291 -10.18 2.26 13.65
CA SER A 291 -10.25 0.98 12.93
C SER A 291 -11.63 0.65 12.39
N VAL A 292 -12.70 0.96 13.13
CA VAL A 292 -14.08 0.66 12.70
C VAL A 292 -14.43 1.46 11.45
N GLN A 293 -14.19 2.76 11.46
CA GLN A 293 -14.50 3.63 10.32
C GLN A 293 -13.65 3.24 9.11
N LEU A 294 -12.36 3.03 9.30
CA LEU A 294 -11.44 2.60 8.25
C LEU A 294 -11.88 1.27 7.63
N LYS A 295 -12.19 0.25 8.44
CA LYS A 295 -12.74 -1.03 7.97
C LYS A 295 -13.99 -0.81 7.11
N GLN A 296 -14.93 0.01 7.57
CA GLN A 296 -16.19 0.27 6.86
C GLN A 296 -15.97 0.99 5.52
N ILE A 297 -15.08 1.99 5.48
CA ILE A 297 -14.73 2.69 4.24
C ILE A 297 -14.07 1.72 3.27
N SER A 298 -13.09 0.95 3.72
CA SER A 298 -12.34 0.02 2.88
C SER A 298 -13.22 -1.09 2.28
N ILE A 299 -14.14 -1.70 3.04
CA ILE A 299 -15.04 -2.73 2.47
C ILE A 299 -15.99 -2.14 1.40
N LEU A 300 -16.41 -0.88 1.56
CA LEU A 300 -17.21 -0.19 0.55
C LEU A 300 -16.39 0.16 -0.70
N GLN A 301 -15.10 0.46 -0.54
CA GLN A 301 -14.19 0.67 -1.66
C GLN A 301 -13.92 -0.62 -2.44
N ILE A 302 -13.70 -1.74 -1.75
CA ILE A 302 -13.57 -3.06 -2.39
C ILE A 302 -14.84 -3.39 -3.17
N ALA A 303 -16.02 -3.26 -2.55
CA ALA A 303 -17.28 -3.54 -3.22
C ALA A 303 -17.52 -2.65 -4.45
N ARG A 304 -17.12 -1.37 -4.39
CA ARG A 304 -17.25 -0.42 -5.51
C ARG A 304 -16.22 -0.64 -6.62
N ALA A 305 -15.01 -1.07 -6.30
CA ALA A 305 -13.95 -1.27 -7.30
C ALA A 305 -14.36 -2.27 -8.38
N LEU A 306 -15.19 -3.24 -7.99
CA LEU A 306 -15.71 -4.30 -8.84
C LEU A 306 -17.13 -4.00 -9.35
N ASP A 307 -17.62 -2.79 -9.11
CA ASP A 307 -18.94 -2.34 -9.55
C ASP A 307 -18.88 -1.76 -10.97
N GLU A 308 -18.93 -2.63 -11.99
CA GLU A 308 -18.85 -2.22 -13.41
C GLU A 308 -20.19 -1.68 -13.96
N GLY A 309 -21.04 -1.07 -13.12
CA GLY A 309 -22.35 -0.58 -13.57
C GLY A 309 -23.35 -1.69 -13.96
N LYS A 310 -23.08 -2.94 -13.57
CA LYS A 310 -23.91 -4.13 -13.80
C LYS A 310 -25.35 -4.00 -13.24
N PRO A 311 -26.32 -4.80 -13.70
CA PRO A 311 -27.63 -4.91 -13.04
C PRO A 311 -27.51 -5.28 -11.56
N ALA A 312 -28.62 -5.26 -10.83
CA ALA A 312 -28.60 -5.67 -9.42
C ALA A 312 -28.15 -7.14 -9.30
N PHE A 313 -27.17 -7.41 -8.42
CA PHE A 313 -26.63 -8.74 -8.17
C PHE A 313 -26.26 -8.92 -6.69
N VAL A 314 -26.02 -10.18 -6.30
CA VAL A 314 -25.61 -10.54 -4.94
C VAL A 314 -24.33 -11.35 -5.02
N SER A 315 -23.35 -10.95 -4.22
CA SER A 315 -22.17 -11.75 -3.91
C SER A 315 -22.28 -12.19 -2.45
N SER A 316 -21.94 -13.44 -2.14
CA SER A 316 -21.98 -13.95 -0.77
C SER A 316 -20.81 -14.87 -0.51
N SER A 317 -20.24 -14.76 0.69
CA SER A 317 -19.32 -15.72 1.28
C SER A 317 -19.91 -16.21 2.62
N GLU A 318 -19.14 -16.96 3.41
CA GLU A 318 -19.61 -17.49 4.70
C GLU A 318 -20.06 -16.37 5.67
N GLN A 319 -19.33 -15.25 5.70
CA GLN A 319 -19.56 -14.17 6.68
C GLN A 319 -20.02 -12.85 6.08
N ILE A 320 -19.92 -12.71 4.76
CA ILE A 320 -20.13 -11.44 4.05
C ILE A 320 -21.22 -11.61 3.01
N HIS A 321 -22.18 -10.69 3.01
CA HIS A 321 -23.17 -10.58 1.93
C HIS A 321 -23.13 -9.19 1.33
N THR A 322 -22.85 -9.10 0.04
CA THR A 322 -22.82 -7.85 -0.70
C THR A 322 -23.98 -7.82 -1.69
N VAL A 323 -24.86 -6.85 -1.55
CA VAL A 323 -26.04 -6.66 -2.40
C VAL A 323 -25.88 -5.37 -3.19
N TYR A 324 -25.89 -5.49 -4.50
CA TYR A 324 -25.81 -4.38 -5.43
C TYR A 324 -27.22 -4.03 -5.88
N PHE A 325 -27.71 -2.86 -5.48
CA PHE A 325 -28.95 -2.29 -5.99
C PHE A 325 -28.67 -1.36 -7.17
N LYS A 326 -29.74 -0.80 -7.74
CA LYS A 326 -29.64 0.16 -8.83
C LYS A 326 -28.92 1.46 -8.42
N ASP A 327 -29.13 1.89 -7.17
CA ASP A 327 -28.72 3.20 -6.66
C ASP A 327 -27.80 3.14 -5.44
N HIS A 328 -27.60 1.95 -4.85
CA HIS A 328 -26.72 1.76 -3.69
C HIS A 328 -26.11 0.36 -3.65
N ILE A 329 -25.04 0.22 -2.87
CA ILE A 329 -24.41 -1.04 -2.51
C ILE A 329 -24.57 -1.22 -1.01
N TYR A 330 -24.91 -2.43 -0.58
CA TYR A 330 -25.04 -2.81 0.82
C TYR A 330 -24.14 -3.99 1.13
N VAL A 331 -23.25 -3.84 2.11
CA VAL A 331 -22.36 -4.92 2.59
C VAL A 331 -22.77 -5.27 4.01
N LYS A 332 -23.17 -6.52 4.23
CA LYS A 332 -23.50 -7.08 5.55
C LYS A 332 -22.35 -7.94 6.05
N THR A 333 -21.90 -7.69 7.26
CA THR A 333 -20.83 -8.43 7.94
C THR A 333 -21.34 -8.95 9.29
N GLY A 334 -21.74 -10.22 9.33
CA GLY A 334 -22.46 -10.79 10.48
C GLY A 334 -23.75 -10.00 10.81
N ASN A 335 -23.81 -9.38 11.99
CA ASN A 335 -24.97 -8.58 12.44
C ASN A 335 -24.88 -7.09 12.07
N GLN A 336 -23.81 -6.66 11.42
CA GLN A 336 -23.60 -5.27 11.02
C GLN A 336 -23.82 -5.11 9.51
N GLY A 337 -24.19 -3.91 9.10
CA GLY A 337 -24.38 -3.57 7.69
C GLY A 337 -23.91 -2.16 7.42
N VAL A 338 -23.25 -1.97 6.28
CA VAL A 338 -22.86 -0.66 5.76
C VAL A 338 -23.44 -0.48 4.36
N LYS A 339 -23.77 0.77 4.01
CA LYS A 339 -24.32 1.12 2.71
C LYS A 339 -23.62 2.32 2.12
N CYS A 340 -23.52 2.36 0.81
CA CYS A 340 -23.04 3.52 0.07
C CYS A 340 -23.84 3.72 -1.22
N LYS A 341 -23.90 4.95 -1.71
CA LYS A 341 -24.55 5.24 -3.00
C LYS A 341 -23.75 4.62 -4.14
N ARG A 342 -24.44 4.11 -5.15
CA ARG A 342 -23.82 3.67 -6.39
C ARG A 342 -23.50 4.87 -7.25
N LEU A 343 -22.25 5.01 -7.67
CA LEU A 343 -21.86 6.13 -8.52
C LEU A 343 -22.27 5.78 -9.95
N LYS A 344 -23.08 6.63 -10.58
CA LYS A 344 -23.52 6.43 -11.97
C LYS A 344 -22.36 6.39 -12.98
N ASN A 345 -21.20 6.88 -12.57
CA ASN A 345 -19.91 6.78 -13.26
C ASN A 345 -18.85 6.41 -12.21
N SER A 346 -18.11 5.34 -12.46
CA SER A 346 -17.26 4.56 -11.53
C SER A 346 -16.09 5.29 -10.85
N PHE A 347 -15.98 6.62 -10.94
CA PHE A 347 -14.71 7.31 -10.64
C PHE A 347 -14.79 8.45 -9.62
N LEU A 348 -15.87 8.67 -8.85
CA LEU A 348 -16.00 9.87 -7.99
C LEU A 348 -16.47 9.64 -6.54
N TYR A 349 -15.54 9.34 -5.62
CA TYR A 349 -15.62 9.61 -4.18
C TYR A 349 -15.24 11.07 -3.79
N SER A 350 -15.99 11.65 -2.84
CA SER A 350 -15.53 12.78 -2.04
C SER A 350 -15.58 12.37 -0.56
N PRO A 351 -14.48 12.51 0.21
CA PRO A 351 -14.47 12.21 1.65
C PRO A 351 -15.45 13.06 2.47
N SER A 352 -15.90 14.19 1.91
CA SER A 352 -16.84 15.11 2.55
C SER A 352 -18.29 14.62 2.58
N GLU A 353 -18.64 13.57 1.84
CA GLU A 353 -19.95 12.90 2.00
C GLU A 353 -19.84 11.84 3.09
N SER A 354 -19.53 12.29 4.31
CA SER A 354 -19.92 11.55 5.51
C SER A 354 -21.44 11.55 5.54
N TYR A 355 -22.07 10.56 4.91
CA TYR A 355 -23.43 10.21 5.28
C TYR A 355 -23.39 9.98 6.80
N PRO A 356 -24.33 10.55 7.58
CA PRO A 356 -24.45 10.17 8.96
C PRO A 356 -24.53 8.65 8.96
N LEU A 357 -23.56 8.00 9.61
CA LEU A 357 -23.60 6.57 9.93
C LEU A 357 -25.05 6.29 10.25
N ALA A 358 -25.72 5.54 9.37
CA ALA A 358 -27.14 5.28 9.54
C ALA A 358 -27.30 4.79 10.97
N GLN A 359 -28.00 5.56 11.80
CA GLN A 359 -28.21 5.19 13.19
C GLN A 359 -28.70 3.75 13.17
N PHE A 360 -27.90 2.87 13.76
CA PHE A 360 -28.19 1.45 13.84
C PHE A 360 -29.47 1.30 14.66
N LYS A 361 -30.63 1.31 13.98
CA LYS A 361 -31.83 0.73 14.57
C LYS A 361 -31.57 -0.77 14.61
N ARG A 362 -31.30 -1.32 15.80
CA ARG A 362 -31.49 -2.75 16.05
C ARG A 362 -32.91 -3.05 15.60
N GLY A 363 -33.07 -3.77 14.50
CA GLY A 363 -34.35 -4.39 14.18
C GLY A 363 -34.65 -5.37 15.31
N SER A 364 -35.53 -4.99 16.23
CA SER A 364 -36.30 -5.97 16.98
C SER A 364 -37.09 -6.79 15.96
N LYS A 365 -36.95 -8.11 16.07
CA LYS A 365 -37.54 -9.14 15.18
C LYS A 365 -38.98 -8.86 14.81
#